data_AF-A0A971FKK9-F1
#
_entry.id   AF-A0A971FKK9-F1
#
_cell.length_a   1.000
_cell.length_b   1.000
_cell.length_c   1.000
_cell.angle_alpha   90.00
_cell.angle_beta   90.00
_cell.angle_gamma   90.00
#
_symmetry.space_group_name_H-M   'P 1'
#
loop_
_entity.id
_entity.type
_entity.pdbx_description
1 polymer ?
#
loop_
_entity_poly.entity_id
_entity_poly.type
_entity_poly.pdbx_seq_one_letter_code
_entity_poly.pdbx_strand_id
1 'polypeptide(L)'
;MLDSAIELRDYGKAPFILGFLLAAAWLVRKRRSSACVLCVATVLGIFLGIGLGFRQDVLACLPPAIFTLLFVSKFVATRPWKVRLSSILVFVVFFIVAAFPILKGIALEGAQAPAHAFFHGISPESEARLDFGGASYDSLISVDPAAYGIVNAYTRRTGNFDSMVNKGSAEYRRAQGDLNAPLLRDPYIYFTGAEYGRYANQVIWEMCRLYPADIVARAWRSVFSIHTVPAQMCTDMRNCPKRAPGWLRILVAVHGVLASHLAGFGLIYTVIVLVAVSLRQFWLAVYMLACLAWFSGYPTLWYEIRHLFFLAVIPIWAALICVDRGIRILWACRNAEQCQNFMTQHFSERRWAKPVRNSVVFLILFMVMVLVPTLLFRLWQGYQVRCLAEKMSQATLEPIKVTSRNHDGRLYLYPVETLPGLMNSENLPAGETAWEYVALELDTEGKDIVVTIHYDETRVIYNFTQDICVRGAKDGKDGKVTLFFPIYEVDMNYGGQLMAEEILKAYPSASTILKDSRPISEQEWWKRGRFQGVSVSERDASSCKGFYRVQDTEELTLLPIFQLPEDPRFLRPYKTGPWERKLRQLPPLVPDYRKNKVMAKR
;
A
#
# COMPACT_ATOMS: atom_id res chain seq x y z
N MET A 1 -18.69 2.16 4.81
CA MET A 1 -18.16 2.08 3.43
C MET A 1 -18.77 3.06 2.42
N LEU A 2 -19.85 3.80 2.72
CA LEU A 2 -20.31 4.92 1.87
C LEU A 2 -19.85 6.29 2.35
N ASP A 3 -19.50 6.43 3.63
CA ASP A 3 -18.89 7.66 4.13
C ASP A 3 -17.45 7.84 3.61
N SER A 4 -16.81 6.76 3.11
CA SER A 4 -15.45 6.79 2.54
C SER A 4 -15.38 6.94 1.02
N ALA A 5 -16.50 6.87 0.29
CA ALA A 5 -16.44 6.76 -1.18
C ALA A 5 -16.28 8.10 -1.90
N ILE A 6 -16.75 9.21 -1.32
CA ILE A 6 -16.58 10.56 -1.89
C ILE A 6 -16.48 11.61 -0.77
N GLU A 7 -15.47 11.53 0.09
CA GLU A 7 -15.13 12.71 0.90
C GLU A 7 -14.54 13.77 -0.03
N LEU A 8 -15.18 14.93 -0.15
CA LEU A 8 -14.67 16.05 -0.97
C LEU A 8 -13.21 16.40 -0.61
N ARG A 9 -12.84 16.16 0.65
CA ARG A 9 -11.47 16.25 1.19
C ARG A 9 -10.46 15.43 0.39
N ASP A 10 -10.80 14.21 0.00
CA ASP A 10 -9.89 13.30 -0.71
C ASP A 10 -9.54 13.81 -2.13
N TYR A 11 -10.44 14.58 -2.74
CA TYR A 11 -10.26 15.15 -4.07
C TYR A 11 -9.51 16.50 -4.08
N GLY A 12 -9.37 17.14 -2.92
CA GLY A 12 -8.73 18.46 -2.78
C GLY A 12 -7.29 18.54 -3.30
N LYS A 13 -6.58 17.40 -3.42
CA LYS A 13 -5.21 17.35 -3.96
C LYS A 13 -5.13 17.38 -5.49
N ALA A 14 -6.19 16.98 -6.21
CA ALA A 14 -6.11 16.80 -7.65
C ALA A 14 -5.78 18.09 -8.43
N PRO A 15 -6.36 19.26 -8.12
CA PRO A 15 -6.00 20.51 -8.81
C PRO A 15 -4.50 20.81 -8.72
N PHE A 16 -3.87 20.51 -7.58
CA PHE A 16 -2.44 20.76 -7.37
C PHE A 16 -1.56 19.82 -8.19
N ILE A 17 -1.87 18.53 -8.17
CA ILE A 17 -1.11 17.52 -8.94
C ILE A 17 -1.29 17.75 -10.45
N LEU A 18 -2.52 17.97 -10.92
CA LEU A 18 -2.80 18.24 -12.34
C LEU A 18 -2.19 19.58 -12.78
N GLY A 19 -2.25 20.62 -11.94
CA GLY A 19 -1.62 21.91 -12.21
C GLY A 19 -0.09 21.78 -12.34
N PHE A 20 0.54 20.98 -11.48
CA PHE A 20 1.95 20.62 -11.63
C PHE A 20 2.23 19.90 -12.95
N LEU A 21 1.47 18.84 -13.28
CA LEU A 21 1.68 18.06 -14.51
C LEU A 21 1.54 18.95 -15.76
N LEU A 22 0.60 19.90 -15.75
CA LEU A 22 0.42 20.88 -16.81
C LEU A 22 1.63 21.83 -16.93
N ALA A 23 2.08 22.39 -15.80
CA ALA A 23 3.25 23.27 -15.76
C ALA A 23 4.51 22.55 -16.26
N ALA A 24 4.71 21.30 -15.83
CA ALA A 24 5.81 20.46 -16.27
C ALA A 24 5.74 20.21 -17.79
N ALA A 25 4.61 19.75 -18.31
CA ALA A 25 4.41 19.55 -19.74
C ALA A 25 4.70 20.82 -20.56
N TRP A 26 4.29 21.98 -20.04
CA TRP A 26 4.51 23.28 -20.68
C TRP A 26 5.98 23.71 -20.72
N LEU A 27 6.75 23.41 -19.65
CA LEU A 27 8.20 23.65 -19.56
C LEU A 27 9.01 22.69 -20.44
N VAL A 28 8.55 21.46 -20.63
CA VAL A 28 9.24 20.45 -21.47
C VAL A 28 8.99 20.67 -22.96
N ARG A 29 7.82 21.22 -23.35
CA ARG A 29 7.41 21.30 -24.77
C ARG A 29 8.16 22.35 -25.58
N LYS A 30 8.32 23.59 -25.07
CA LYS A 30 8.88 24.72 -25.82
C LYS A 30 9.98 25.42 -25.03
N ARG A 31 10.95 26.01 -25.75
CA ARG A 31 11.97 26.88 -25.14
C ARG A 31 11.30 28.14 -24.57
N ARG A 32 11.59 28.48 -23.32
CA ARG A 32 11.07 29.66 -22.61
C ARG A 32 12.18 30.67 -22.32
N SER A 33 11.80 31.91 -22.00
CA SER A 33 12.75 32.87 -21.46
C SER A 33 13.11 32.50 -20.02
N SER A 34 14.28 32.93 -19.55
CA SER A 34 14.73 32.64 -18.19
C SER A 34 13.79 33.23 -17.12
N ALA A 35 13.31 34.46 -17.33
CA ALA A 35 12.33 35.10 -16.45
C ALA A 35 11.02 34.31 -16.35
N CYS A 36 10.58 33.73 -17.47
CA CYS A 36 9.39 32.90 -17.52
C CYS A 36 9.55 31.60 -16.71
N VAL A 37 10.72 30.94 -16.80
CA VAL A 37 11.00 29.74 -15.97
C VAL A 37 11.06 30.09 -14.48
N LEU A 38 11.68 31.21 -14.12
CA LEU A 38 11.71 31.70 -12.72
C LEU A 38 10.31 32.03 -12.19
N CYS A 39 9.47 32.66 -13.02
CA CYS A 39 8.07 32.94 -12.67
C CYS A 39 7.30 31.64 -12.45
N VAL A 40 7.40 30.66 -13.35
CA VAL A 40 6.75 29.35 -13.15
C VAL A 40 7.28 28.63 -11.92
N ALA A 41 8.58 28.68 -11.64
CA ALA A 41 9.15 28.11 -10.43
C ALA A 41 8.58 28.76 -9.15
N THR A 42 8.42 30.09 -9.16
CA THR A 42 7.78 30.85 -8.06
C THR A 42 6.34 30.41 -7.85
N VAL A 43 5.53 30.49 -8.92
CA VAL A 43 4.11 30.14 -8.89
C VAL A 43 3.92 28.69 -8.46
N LEU A 44 4.73 27.77 -8.99
CA LEU A 44 4.66 26.35 -8.65
C LEU A 44 5.05 26.11 -7.18
N GLY A 45 6.05 26.82 -6.65
CA GLY A 45 6.43 26.74 -5.24
C GLY A 45 5.27 27.15 -4.32
N ILE A 46 4.68 28.32 -4.55
CA ILE A 46 3.51 28.81 -3.80
C ILE A 46 2.35 27.82 -3.93
N PHE A 47 2.04 27.39 -5.16
CA PHE A 47 0.91 26.53 -5.46
C PHE A 47 1.00 25.17 -4.77
N LEU A 48 2.17 24.51 -4.82
CA LEU A 48 2.38 23.24 -4.12
C LEU A 48 2.46 23.43 -2.60
N GLY A 49 2.99 24.56 -2.12
CA GLY A 49 3.02 24.88 -0.70
C GLY A 49 1.62 25.06 -0.10
N ILE A 50 0.72 25.73 -0.81
CA ILE A 50 -0.70 25.81 -0.44
C ILE A 50 -1.35 24.43 -0.54
N GLY A 51 -1.05 23.67 -1.61
CA GLY A 51 -1.57 22.31 -1.80
C GLY A 51 -1.23 21.36 -0.66
N LEU A 52 -0.10 21.55 0.01
CA LEU A 52 0.29 20.78 1.19
C LEU A 52 -0.76 20.89 2.32
N GLY A 53 -1.38 22.06 2.48
CA GLY A 53 -2.43 22.29 3.48
C GLY A 53 -3.73 21.55 3.19
N PHE A 54 -3.96 21.13 1.94
CA PHE A 54 -5.08 20.27 1.59
C PHE A 54 -4.75 18.80 1.88
N ARG A 55 -3.60 18.33 1.37
CA ARG A 55 -3.11 16.96 1.60
C ARG A 55 -1.59 16.87 1.52
N GLN A 56 -1.02 16.06 2.41
CA GLN A 56 0.41 15.75 2.41
C GLN A 56 0.88 15.01 1.14
N ASP A 57 -0.01 14.30 0.45
CA ASP A 57 0.28 13.64 -0.83
C ASP A 57 0.84 14.59 -1.91
N VAL A 58 0.56 15.90 -1.81
CA VAL A 58 1.10 16.91 -2.73
C VAL A 58 2.63 16.98 -2.67
N LEU A 59 3.26 16.52 -1.58
CA LEU A 59 4.71 16.35 -1.48
C LEU A 59 5.27 15.42 -2.57
N ALA A 60 4.47 14.49 -3.09
CA ALA A 60 4.87 13.65 -4.21
C ALA A 60 5.19 14.47 -5.47
N CYS A 61 4.71 15.71 -5.61
CA CYS A 61 5.08 16.58 -6.72
C CYS A 61 6.49 17.18 -6.60
N LEU A 62 7.09 17.23 -5.40
CA LEU A 62 8.37 17.93 -5.20
C LEU A 62 9.54 17.29 -5.97
N PRO A 63 9.80 15.97 -5.90
CA PRO A 63 10.95 15.40 -6.61
C PRO A 63 10.83 15.55 -8.14
N PRO A 64 9.67 15.26 -8.78
CA PRO A 64 9.48 15.55 -10.20
C PRO A 64 9.59 17.04 -10.56
N ALA A 65 9.12 17.96 -9.70
CA ALA A 65 9.23 19.40 -9.94
C ALA A 65 10.71 19.86 -9.95
N ILE A 66 11.47 19.46 -8.94
CA ILE A 66 12.91 19.76 -8.84
C ILE A 66 13.65 19.16 -10.05
N PHE A 67 13.38 17.90 -10.38
CA PHE A 67 13.97 17.23 -11.54
C PHE A 67 13.65 17.95 -12.86
N THR A 68 12.39 18.38 -13.03
CA THR A 68 11.94 19.11 -14.22
C THR A 68 12.66 20.44 -14.36
N LEU A 69 12.76 21.21 -13.28
CA LEU A 69 13.45 22.51 -13.28
C LEU A 69 14.95 22.34 -13.56
N LEU A 70 15.60 21.35 -12.94
CA LEU A 70 17.03 21.08 -13.08
C LEU A 70 17.44 20.57 -14.46
N PHE A 71 16.75 19.56 -14.99
CA PHE A 71 17.28 18.75 -16.07
C PHE A 71 16.47 18.86 -17.36
N VAL A 72 15.15 19.05 -17.25
CA VAL A 72 14.23 18.85 -18.38
C VAL A 72 13.72 20.17 -18.98
N SER A 73 13.64 21.23 -18.17
CA SER A 73 13.15 22.54 -18.58
C SER A 73 13.96 23.09 -19.77
N LYS A 74 13.26 23.57 -20.81
CA LYS A 74 13.88 24.13 -22.01
C LYS A 74 13.82 25.66 -21.94
N PHE A 75 14.97 26.33 -21.98
CA PHE A 75 15.03 27.79 -21.98
C PHE A 75 16.26 28.36 -22.70
N VAL A 76 16.23 29.66 -22.99
CA VAL A 76 17.32 30.40 -23.62
C VAL A 76 18.04 31.26 -22.58
N ALA A 77 19.33 30.99 -22.37
CA ALA A 77 20.19 31.73 -21.45
C ALA A 77 21.67 31.58 -21.83
N THR A 78 22.47 32.61 -21.56
CA THR A 78 23.94 32.56 -21.71
C THR A 78 24.60 31.63 -20.67
N ARG A 79 24.02 31.55 -19.46
CA ARG A 79 24.51 30.72 -18.35
C ARG A 79 23.39 29.83 -17.80
N PRO A 80 23.09 28.67 -18.45
CA PRO A 80 21.91 27.88 -18.14
C PRO A 80 21.88 27.29 -16.73
N TRP A 81 23.03 26.96 -16.16
CA TRP A 81 23.12 26.44 -14.79
C TRP A 81 22.69 27.47 -13.74
N LYS A 82 22.97 28.77 -13.95
CA LYS A 82 22.53 29.83 -13.03
C LYS A 82 21.01 29.93 -12.97
N VAL A 83 20.36 29.84 -14.14
CA VAL A 83 18.89 29.86 -14.23
C VAL A 83 18.31 28.64 -13.52
N ARG A 84 18.86 27.44 -13.76
CA ARG A 84 18.42 26.19 -13.09
C ARG A 84 18.52 26.29 -11.57
N LEU A 85 19.67 26.69 -11.04
CA LEU A 85 19.87 26.85 -9.60
C LEU A 85 18.96 27.94 -9.02
N SER A 86 18.82 29.06 -9.71
CA SER A 86 17.92 30.14 -9.30
C SER A 86 16.47 29.68 -9.29
N SER A 87 16.04 28.90 -10.28
CA SER A 87 14.68 28.34 -10.33
C SER A 87 14.40 27.41 -9.17
N ILE A 88 15.35 26.54 -8.79
CA ILE A 88 15.18 25.68 -7.61
C ILE A 88 15.14 26.53 -6.34
N LEU A 89 16.08 27.47 -6.18
CA LEU A 89 16.16 28.28 -4.98
C LEU A 89 14.85 29.04 -4.77
N VAL A 90 14.35 29.70 -5.80
CA VAL A 90 13.08 30.41 -5.78
C VAL A 90 11.91 29.44 -5.53
N PHE A 91 11.86 28.30 -6.22
CA PHE A 91 10.84 27.27 -5.99
C PHE A 91 10.80 26.82 -4.52
N VAL A 92 11.95 26.47 -3.94
CA VAL A 92 12.07 25.98 -2.56
C VAL A 92 11.73 27.07 -1.55
N VAL A 93 12.23 28.30 -1.73
CA VAL A 93 11.92 29.42 -0.84
C VAL A 93 10.42 29.68 -0.80
N PHE A 94 9.78 29.82 -1.96
CA PHE A 94 8.34 30.11 -2.01
C PHE A 94 7.49 28.92 -1.59
N PHE A 95 7.94 27.68 -1.83
CA PHE A 95 7.31 26.49 -1.27
C PHE A 95 7.35 26.51 0.25
N ILE A 96 8.53 26.72 0.87
CA ILE A 96 8.67 26.73 2.32
C ILE A 96 7.84 27.86 2.93
N VAL A 97 7.88 29.07 2.37
CA VAL A 97 7.11 30.21 2.87
C VAL A 97 5.60 29.90 2.86
N ALA A 98 5.07 29.35 1.77
CA ALA A 98 3.65 29.00 1.67
C ALA A 98 3.27 27.78 2.53
N ALA A 99 4.17 26.80 2.66
CA ALA A 99 3.97 25.56 3.40
C ALA A 99 4.25 25.68 4.91
N PHE A 100 4.91 26.76 5.36
CA PHE A 100 5.46 26.87 6.70
C PHE A 100 4.45 26.58 7.84
N PRO A 101 3.22 27.13 7.82
CA PRO A 101 2.26 26.85 8.89
C PRO A 101 1.88 25.36 8.95
N ILE A 102 1.80 24.72 7.78
CA ILE A 102 1.45 23.30 7.65
C ILE A 102 2.61 22.43 8.11
N LEU A 103 3.84 22.74 7.68
CA LEU A 103 5.05 22.04 8.11
C LEU A 103 5.23 22.12 9.63
N LYS A 104 4.93 23.28 10.22
CA LYS A 104 4.91 23.44 11.68
C LYS A 104 3.86 22.53 12.34
N GLY A 105 2.66 22.44 11.78
CA GLY A 105 1.62 21.52 12.25
C GLY A 105 2.06 20.05 12.18
N ILE A 106 2.60 19.63 11.04
CA ILE A 106 3.12 18.27 10.83
C ILE A 106 4.23 17.94 11.84
N ALA A 107 5.13 18.89 12.11
CA ALA A 107 6.20 18.72 13.08
C ALA A 107 5.66 18.58 14.52
N LEU A 108 4.64 19.35 14.88
CA LEU A 108 3.96 19.22 16.18
C LEU A 108 3.24 17.88 16.33
N GLU A 109 2.71 17.34 15.22
CA GLU A 109 2.11 16.01 15.13
C GLU A 109 3.13 14.87 15.01
N GLY A 110 4.44 15.12 15.16
CA GLY A 110 5.46 14.07 15.09
C GLY A 110 5.64 13.42 13.71
N ALA A 111 5.11 14.04 12.64
CA ALA A 111 5.18 13.54 11.26
C ALA A 111 4.70 12.08 11.08
N GLN A 112 3.68 11.68 11.85
CA GLN A 112 3.14 10.32 11.93
C GLN A 112 2.42 9.82 10.67
N ALA A 113 1.78 10.72 9.90
CA ALA A 113 0.83 10.35 8.85
C ALA A 113 1.42 9.49 7.71
N PRO A 114 2.63 9.76 7.18
CA PRO A 114 3.27 8.88 6.20
C PRO A 114 3.54 7.47 6.74
N ALA A 115 3.83 7.35 8.04
CA ALA A 115 4.10 6.06 8.67
C ALA A 115 2.83 5.22 8.80
N HIS A 116 1.72 5.82 9.26
CA HIS A 116 0.40 5.17 9.25
C HIS A 116 0.00 4.73 7.85
N ALA A 117 0.16 5.61 6.86
CA ALA A 117 -0.16 5.28 5.47
C ALA A 117 0.59 4.01 5.02
N PHE A 118 1.88 3.89 5.32
CA PHE A 118 2.67 2.69 5.01
C PHE A 118 2.07 1.41 5.61
N PHE A 119 1.69 1.41 6.90
CA PHE A 119 1.10 0.24 7.55
C PHE A 119 -0.26 -0.14 6.94
N HIS A 120 -1.11 0.85 6.65
CA HIS A 120 -2.36 0.62 5.90
C HIS A 120 -2.09 0.10 4.50
N GLY A 121 -1.02 0.54 3.86
CA GLY A 121 -0.56 0.02 2.58
C GLY A 121 -0.29 -1.46 2.65
N ILE A 122 0.60 -1.91 3.52
CA ILE A 122 1.06 -3.30 3.56
C ILE A 122 0.01 -4.28 4.13
N SER A 123 -1.14 -3.78 4.58
CA SER A 123 -2.26 -4.60 5.03
C SER A 123 -2.80 -5.54 3.93
N PRO A 124 -3.39 -6.69 4.32
CA PRO A 124 -3.98 -7.63 3.37
C PRO A 124 -5.05 -7.01 2.46
N GLU A 125 -5.85 -6.07 2.98
CA GLU A 125 -6.92 -5.38 2.25
C GLU A 125 -6.39 -4.52 1.11
N SER A 126 -5.37 -3.71 1.39
CA SER A 126 -4.72 -2.85 0.39
C SER A 126 -3.98 -3.68 -0.66
N GLU A 127 -3.36 -4.79 -0.26
CA GLU A 127 -2.68 -5.70 -1.18
C GLU A 127 -3.65 -6.48 -2.07
N ALA A 128 -4.79 -6.91 -1.52
CA ALA A 128 -5.85 -7.58 -2.29
C ALA A 128 -6.37 -6.68 -3.42
N ARG A 129 -6.48 -5.36 -3.21
CA ARG A 129 -6.86 -4.40 -4.26
C ARG A 129 -5.84 -4.31 -5.40
N LEU A 130 -4.57 -4.62 -5.14
CA LEU A 130 -3.51 -4.72 -6.15
C LEU A 130 -3.39 -6.13 -6.76
N ASP A 131 -4.18 -7.08 -6.26
CA ASP A 131 -4.05 -8.51 -6.53
C ASP A 131 -2.61 -9.01 -6.25
N PHE A 132 -2.03 -8.51 -5.16
CA PHE A 132 -0.66 -8.75 -4.73
C PHE A 132 -0.67 -9.56 -3.42
N GLY A 133 0.33 -10.42 -3.21
CA GLY A 133 0.43 -11.24 -2.00
C GLY A 133 0.94 -12.66 -2.25
N GLY A 134 0.57 -13.60 -1.37
CA GLY A 134 0.90 -15.01 -1.51
C GLY A 134 2.35 -15.38 -1.14
N ALA A 135 3.02 -14.56 -0.33
CA ALA A 135 4.23 -14.95 0.37
C ALA A 135 3.90 -15.84 1.58
N SER A 136 4.94 -16.35 2.24
CA SER A 136 4.85 -17.05 3.52
C SER A 136 4.73 -16.10 4.71
N TYR A 137 4.37 -14.84 4.51
CA TYR A 137 4.16 -13.86 5.58
C TYR A 137 3.11 -12.83 5.18
N ASP A 138 2.51 -12.21 6.19
CA ASP A 138 1.49 -11.18 6.02
C ASP A 138 1.62 -10.07 7.08
N SER A 139 0.86 -8.99 6.88
CA SER A 139 0.69 -7.89 7.85
C SER A 139 -0.65 -8.01 8.57
N LEU A 140 -0.81 -7.29 9.68
CA LEU A 140 -2.10 -7.09 10.32
C LEU A 140 -3.06 -6.29 9.44
N ILE A 141 -4.36 -6.39 9.75
CA ILE A 141 -5.45 -5.61 9.14
C ILE A 141 -5.20 -4.09 9.21
N SER A 142 -5.91 -3.38 8.33
CA SER A 142 -5.73 -1.95 8.06
C SER A 142 -6.47 -1.06 9.08
N VAL A 143 -6.07 -1.10 10.36
CA VAL A 143 -6.64 -0.22 11.41
C VAL A 143 -5.55 0.51 12.21
N ASP A 144 -5.80 1.77 12.55
CA ASP A 144 -4.82 2.62 13.26
C ASP A 144 -4.29 1.98 14.55
N PRO A 145 -5.13 1.36 15.40
CA PRO A 145 -4.64 0.74 16.62
C PRO A 145 -3.76 -0.49 16.37
N ALA A 146 -3.93 -1.20 15.25
CA ALA A 146 -3.06 -2.32 14.90
C ALA A 146 -1.67 -1.82 14.47
N ALA A 147 -1.62 -0.76 13.66
CA ALA A 147 -0.36 -0.09 13.30
C ALA A 147 0.36 0.45 14.55
N TYR A 148 -0.41 1.05 15.47
CA TYR A 148 0.11 1.49 16.76
C TYR A 148 0.67 0.33 17.59
N GLY A 149 -0.06 -0.77 17.71
CA GLY A 149 0.36 -1.97 18.45
C GLY A 149 1.69 -2.54 17.95
N ILE A 150 1.89 -2.60 16.63
CA ILE A 150 3.17 -3.03 16.03
C ILE A 150 4.32 -2.12 16.49
N VAL A 151 4.15 -0.80 16.39
CA VAL A 151 5.20 0.17 16.71
C VAL A 151 5.47 0.20 18.21
N ASN A 152 4.43 0.19 19.04
CA ASN A 152 4.55 0.20 20.49
C ASN A 152 5.23 -1.08 21.00
N ALA A 153 4.77 -2.26 20.56
CA ALA A 153 5.40 -3.53 20.94
C ALA A 153 6.87 -3.61 20.48
N TYR A 154 7.18 -3.18 19.26
CA TYR A 154 8.57 -3.06 18.80
C TYR A 154 9.40 -2.16 19.73
N THR A 155 8.88 -0.98 20.05
CA THR A 155 9.56 0.01 20.90
C THR A 155 9.85 -0.54 22.30
N ARG A 156 8.86 -1.17 22.94
CA ARG A 156 9.02 -1.75 24.28
C ARG A 156 10.01 -2.91 24.27
N ARG A 157 9.99 -3.75 23.23
CA ARG A 157 10.97 -4.84 23.04
C ARG A 157 12.40 -4.33 22.84
N THR A 158 12.57 -3.13 22.27
CA THR A 158 13.89 -2.48 22.18
C THR A 158 14.33 -1.78 23.48
N GLY A 159 13.57 -1.91 24.57
CA GLY A 159 13.90 -1.35 25.88
C GLY A 159 13.57 0.14 26.05
N ASN A 160 12.83 0.75 25.13
CA ASN A 160 12.38 2.13 25.27
C ASN A 160 10.95 2.18 25.82
N PHE A 161 10.77 2.90 26.93
CA PHE A 161 9.50 3.08 27.63
C PHE A 161 9.01 4.53 27.62
N ASP A 162 9.56 5.36 26.71
CA ASP A 162 9.13 6.75 26.57
C ASP A 162 7.67 6.81 26.11
N SER A 163 6.97 7.84 26.58
CA SER A 163 5.56 8.06 26.24
C SER A 163 5.42 8.46 24.77
N MET A 164 4.53 7.78 24.06
CA MET A 164 4.18 8.13 22.67
C MET A 164 3.14 9.25 22.58
N VAL A 165 2.73 9.83 23.71
CA VAL A 165 1.72 10.90 23.74
C VAL A 165 2.16 12.11 22.92
N ASN A 166 1.27 12.54 22.03
CA ASN A 166 1.40 13.68 21.17
C ASN A 166 0.99 14.96 21.92
N LYS A 167 1.95 15.55 22.65
CA LYS A 167 1.71 16.81 23.39
C LYS A 167 1.34 18.00 22.49
N GLY A 168 1.61 17.92 21.18
CA GLY A 168 1.28 18.94 20.20
C GLY A 168 -0.15 18.85 19.66
N SER A 169 -0.87 17.77 19.95
CA SER A 169 -2.20 17.54 19.38
C SER A 169 -3.30 18.36 20.08
N ALA A 170 -4.43 18.51 19.39
CA ALA A 170 -5.59 19.15 19.99
C ALA A 170 -6.24 18.23 21.02
N GLU A 171 -6.24 16.93 20.77
CA GLU A 171 -6.73 15.87 21.67
C GLU A 171 -5.99 15.94 23.01
N TYR A 172 -4.66 16.14 22.97
CA TYR A 172 -3.87 16.32 24.19
C TYR A 172 -4.31 17.54 24.98
N ARG A 173 -4.44 18.69 24.33
CA ARG A 173 -4.90 19.92 25.00
C ARG A 173 -6.30 19.75 25.60
N ARG A 174 -7.22 19.08 24.89
CA ARG A 174 -8.57 18.79 25.38
C ARG A 174 -8.55 17.89 26.62
N ALA A 175 -7.75 16.82 26.59
CA ALA A 175 -7.57 15.94 27.75
C ALA A 175 -6.96 16.68 28.95
N GLN A 176 -6.15 17.72 28.71
CA GLN A 176 -5.61 18.61 29.76
C GLN A 176 -6.60 19.72 30.20
N GLY A 177 -7.84 19.73 29.68
CA GLY A 177 -8.90 20.65 30.09
C GLY A 177 -9.13 21.87 29.18
N ASP A 178 -8.40 22.00 28.06
CA ASP A 178 -8.67 23.06 27.07
C ASP A 178 -9.89 22.71 26.22
N LEU A 179 -11.07 23.13 26.69
CA LEU A 179 -12.33 22.91 26.00
C LEU A 179 -12.42 23.63 24.64
N ASN A 180 -11.59 24.66 24.42
CA ASN A 180 -11.55 25.45 23.20
C ASN A 180 -10.61 24.86 22.14
N ALA A 181 -9.79 23.86 22.50
CA ALA A 181 -8.98 23.17 21.52
C ALA A 181 -9.89 22.49 20.47
N PRO A 182 -9.56 22.64 19.17
CA PRO A 182 -10.40 22.14 18.09
C PRO A 182 -10.50 20.62 18.18
N LEU A 183 -11.71 20.07 18.15
CA LEU A 183 -11.88 18.63 18.07
C LEU A 183 -11.44 18.17 16.68
N LEU A 184 -10.26 17.54 16.55
CA LEU A 184 -9.95 16.85 15.31
C LEU A 184 -10.78 15.57 15.27
N ARG A 185 -11.19 15.16 14.07
CA ARG A 185 -12.03 13.98 13.87
C ARG A 185 -11.29 12.66 14.11
N ASP A 186 -10.01 12.71 14.48
CA ASP A 186 -9.15 11.55 14.60
C ASP A 186 -8.58 11.46 16.02
N PRO A 187 -9.24 10.70 16.91
CA PRO A 187 -8.84 10.59 18.30
C PRO A 187 -7.50 9.85 18.50
N TYR A 188 -7.04 9.10 17.49
CA TYR A 188 -5.81 8.32 17.60
C TYR A 188 -4.55 9.19 17.59
N ILE A 189 -4.67 10.44 17.12
CA ILE A 189 -3.58 11.43 17.09
C ILE A 189 -2.95 11.66 18.47
N TYR A 190 -3.72 11.44 19.55
CA TYR A 190 -3.22 11.60 20.91
C TYR A 190 -2.00 10.73 21.23
N PHE A 191 -1.92 9.51 20.69
CA PHE A 191 -0.85 8.56 21.02
C PHE A 191 0.23 8.44 19.94
N THR A 192 0.14 9.21 18.86
CA THR A 192 1.03 9.05 17.70
C THR A 192 2.12 10.13 17.63
N GLY A 193 2.58 10.64 18.78
CA GLY A 193 3.54 11.75 18.85
C GLY A 193 4.93 11.49 18.25
N ALA A 194 5.88 12.39 18.52
CA ALA A 194 7.23 12.32 17.94
C ALA A 194 7.95 10.99 18.18
N GLU A 195 7.79 10.38 19.37
CA GLU A 195 8.36 9.07 19.66
C GLU A 195 7.74 7.94 18.82
N TYR A 196 6.42 7.95 18.66
CA TYR A 196 5.76 7.03 17.73
C TYR A 196 6.30 7.24 16.31
N GLY A 197 6.35 8.47 15.80
CA GLY A 197 6.87 8.76 14.46
C GLY A 197 8.31 8.28 14.25
N ARG A 198 9.17 8.43 15.27
CA ARG A 198 10.55 7.93 15.24
C ARG A 198 10.61 6.40 15.14
N TYR A 199 9.90 5.69 16.00
CA TYR A 199 9.92 4.23 16.01
C TYR A 199 9.16 3.60 14.85
N ALA A 200 8.08 4.22 14.39
CA ALA A 200 7.38 3.82 13.19
C ALA A 200 8.32 3.85 11.97
N ASN A 201 9.14 4.90 11.83
CA ASN A 201 10.17 4.96 10.79
C ASN A 201 11.22 3.85 10.95
N GLN A 202 11.61 3.48 12.17
CA GLN A 202 12.52 2.35 12.39
C GLN A 202 11.90 1.02 11.95
N VAL A 203 10.64 0.76 12.33
CA VAL A 203 9.90 -0.44 11.88
C VAL A 203 9.79 -0.47 10.35
N ILE A 204 9.50 0.67 9.72
CA ILE A 204 9.47 0.78 8.25
C ILE A 204 10.82 0.45 7.64
N TRP A 205 11.92 0.91 8.23
CA TRP A 205 13.26 0.57 7.77
C TRP A 205 13.58 -0.92 7.92
N GLU A 206 13.19 -1.53 9.05
CA GLU A 206 13.34 -2.98 9.25
C GLU A 206 12.50 -3.77 8.25
N MET A 207 11.28 -3.33 7.94
CA MET A 207 10.45 -3.94 6.89
C MET A 207 11.05 -3.75 5.49
N CYS A 208 11.59 -2.56 5.18
CA CYS A 208 12.29 -2.32 3.91
C CYS A 208 13.56 -3.18 3.80
N ARG A 209 14.23 -3.47 4.92
CA ARG A 209 15.39 -4.37 4.97
C ARG A 209 15.00 -5.84 4.91
N LEU A 210 13.85 -6.22 5.42
CA LEU A 210 13.43 -7.62 5.39
C LEU A 210 12.75 -7.96 4.05
N TYR A 211 12.00 -7.01 3.47
CA TYR A 211 11.10 -7.22 2.33
C TYR A 211 11.21 -6.18 1.18
N PRO A 212 12.40 -5.80 0.67
CA PRO A 212 12.50 -4.73 -0.33
C PRO A 212 11.94 -5.12 -1.70
N ALA A 213 11.97 -6.40 -2.04
CA ALA A 213 11.44 -6.89 -3.30
C ALA A 213 9.94 -6.69 -3.34
N ASP A 214 9.26 -6.87 -2.21
CA ASP A 214 7.84 -6.60 -2.09
C ASP A 214 7.55 -5.12 -2.29
N ILE A 215 8.32 -4.20 -1.66
CA ILE A 215 8.14 -2.75 -1.83
C ILE A 215 8.27 -2.35 -3.31
N VAL A 216 9.31 -2.83 -4.00
CA VAL A 216 9.57 -2.51 -5.40
C VAL A 216 8.56 -3.17 -6.35
N ALA A 217 8.27 -4.46 -6.17
CA ALA A 217 7.31 -5.18 -7.01
C ALA A 217 5.90 -4.60 -6.87
N ARG A 218 5.53 -4.20 -5.65
CA ARG A 218 4.26 -3.55 -5.34
C ARG A 218 4.15 -2.17 -5.99
N ALA A 219 5.22 -1.36 -5.96
CA ALA A 219 5.27 -0.09 -6.68
C ALA A 219 5.03 -0.29 -8.19
N TRP A 220 5.71 -1.25 -8.82
CA TRP A 220 5.47 -1.58 -10.23
C TRP A 220 4.07 -2.12 -10.49
N ARG A 221 3.53 -2.91 -9.56
CA ARG A 221 2.16 -3.43 -9.66
C ARG A 221 1.14 -2.29 -9.69
N SER A 222 1.34 -1.27 -8.86
CA SER A 222 0.53 -0.05 -8.84
C SER A 222 0.64 0.75 -10.15
N VAL A 223 1.84 0.84 -10.75
CA VAL A 223 2.03 1.43 -12.09
C VAL A 223 1.27 0.64 -13.15
N PHE A 224 1.29 -0.70 -13.08
CA PHE A 224 0.60 -1.53 -14.06
C PHE A 224 -0.91 -1.63 -13.83
N SER A 225 -1.45 -1.25 -12.68
CA SER A 225 -2.89 -1.31 -12.39
C SER A 225 -3.68 -0.06 -12.78
N ILE A 226 -3.04 1.04 -13.20
CA ILE A 226 -3.74 2.31 -13.53
C ILE A 226 -4.89 2.12 -14.52
N HIS A 227 -4.72 1.24 -15.51
CA HIS A 227 -5.72 0.96 -16.54
C HIS A 227 -6.99 0.29 -16.01
N THR A 228 -6.96 -0.35 -14.83
CA THR A 228 -8.12 -0.99 -14.20
C THR A 228 -8.91 -0.03 -13.30
N VAL A 229 -8.35 1.13 -12.96
CA VAL A 229 -8.96 2.12 -12.04
C VAL A 229 -10.37 2.52 -12.48
N PRO A 230 -10.66 2.86 -13.77
CA PRO A 230 -12.02 3.19 -14.19
C PRO A 230 -13.02 2.07 -13.92
N ALA A 231 -12.64 0.81 -14.16
CA ALA A 231 -13.52 -0.34 -13.96
C ALA A 231 -13.78 -0.58 -12.47
N GLN A 232 -12.74 -0.45 -11.65
CA GLN A 232 -12.85 -0.58 -10.20
C GLN A 232 -13.78 0.49 -9.61
N MET A 233 -13.66 1.74 -10.06
CA MET A 233 -14.57 2.83 -9.67
C MET A 233 -16.03 2.51 -10.01
N CYS A 234 -16.29 1.98 -11.21
CA CYS A 234 -17.66 1.57 -11.59
C CYS A 234 -18.19 0.44 -10.70
N THR A 235 -17.35 -0.53 -10.35
CA THR A 235 -17.72 -1.63 -9.43
C THR A 235 -18.05 -1.10 -8.04
N ASP A 236 -17.21 -0.23 -7.48
CA ASP A 236 -17.40 0.35 -6.15
C ASP A 236 -18.69 1.19 -6.09
N MET A 237 -18.96 1.99 -7.14
CA MET A 237 -20.21 2.75 -7.25
C MET A 237 -21.47 1.86 -7.37
N ARG A 238 -21.36 0.66 -7.97
CA ARG A 238 -22.48 -0.29 -8.06
C ARG A 238 -22.73 -1.03 -6.76
N ASN A 239 -21.68 -1.34 -6.01
CA ASN A 239 -21.74 -2.05 -4.73
C ASN A 239 -22.13 -1.13 -3.56
N CYS A 240 -22.24 0.17 -3.83
CA CYS A 240 -22.69 1.21 -2.91
C CYS A 240 -24.06 0.86 -2.26
N PRO A 241 -24.13 0.71 -0.91
CA PRO A 241 -25.35 0.33 -0.19
C PRO A 241 -26.54 1.30 -0.38
N LYS A 242 -26.26 2.61 -0.47
CA LYS A 242 -27.25 3.63 -0.82
C LYS A 242 -27.50 3.54 -2.32
N ARG A 243 -28.76 3.28 -2.70
CA ARG A 243 -29.18 3.23 -4.10
C ARG A 243 -28.92 4.57 -4.77
N ALA A 244 -27.99 4.60 -5.72
CA ALA A 244 -27.78 5.74 -6.59
C ALA A 244 -29.07 6.06 -7.37
N PRO A 245 -29.36 7.36 -7.65
CA PRO A 245 -30.46 7.76 -8.52
C PRO A 245 -30.42 7.04 -9.87
N GLY A 246 -31.58 6.79 -10.48
CA GLY A 246 -31.67 6.04 -11.74
C GLY A 246 -30.80 6.59 -12.87
N TRP A 247 -30.74 7.92 -13.01
CA TRP A 247 -29.89 8.58 -14.02
C TRP A 247 -28.39 8.29 -13.79
N LEU A 248 -27.94 8.27 -12.53
CA LEU A 248 -26.54 7.99 -12.20
C LEU A 248 -26.20 6.53 -12.46
N ARG A 249 -27.14 5.62 -12.20
CA ARG A 249 -26.99 4.20 -12.54
C ARG A 249 -26.83 3.98 -14.03
N ILE A 250 -27.61 4.69 -14.85
CA ILE A 250 -27.49 4.64 -16.32
C ILE A 250 -26.11 5.14 -16.74
N LEU A 251 -25.65 6.28 -16.21
CA LEU A 251 -24.31 6.80 -16.49
C LEU A 251 -23.21 5.82 -16.09
N VAL A 252 -23.30 5.19 -14.91
CA VAL A 252 -22.34 4.18 -14.44
C VAL A 252 -22.41 2.90 -15.29
N ALA A 253 -23.57 2.55 -15.83
CA ALA A 253 -23.72 1.42 -16.75
C ALA A 253 -23.02 1.70 -18.08
N VAL A 254 -23.29 2.86 -18.69
CA VAL A 254 -22.66 3.31 -19.95
C VAL A 254 -21.15 3.46 -19.78
N HIS A 255 -20.71 4.13 -18.72
CA HIS A 255 -19.29 4.27 -18.41
C HIS A 255 -18.63 2.89 -18.17
N GLY A 256 -19.35 1.95 -17.57
CA GLY A 256 -18.88 0.59 -17.32
C GLY A 256 -18.42 -0.16 -18.58
N VAL A 257 -19.01 0.10 -19.75
CA VAL A 257 -18.58 -0.51 -21.02
C VAL A 257 -17.18 -0.02 -21.41
N LEU A 258 -16.98 1.30 -21.42
CA LEU A 258 -15.68 1.90 -21.70
C LEU A 258 -14.64 1.49 -20.66
N ALA A 259 -15.02 1.49 -19.39
CA ALA A 259 -14.15 1.12 -18.28
C ALA A 259 -13.69 -0.34 -18.39
N SER A 260 -14.57 -1.26 -18.79
CA SER A 260 -14.23 -2.68 -19.01
C SER A 260 -13.26 -2.85 -20.18
N HIS A 261 -13.46 -2.10 -21.27
CA HIS A 261 -12.53 -2.08 -22.40
C HIS A 261 -11.14 -1.58 -21.97
N LEU A 262 -11.08 -0.51 -21.18
CA LEU A 262 -9.82 0.03 -20.67
C LEU A 262 -9.14 -0.92 -19.67
N ALA A 263 -9.90 -1.65 -18.86
CA ALA A 263 -9.34 -2.68 -17.99
C ALA A 263 -8.70 -3.83 -18.78
N GLY A 264 -9.18 -4.15 -19.98
CA GLY A 264 -8.57 -5.15 -20.86
C GLY A 264 -7.38 -4.63 -21.69
N PHE A 265 -7.50 -3.43 -22.27
CA PHE A 265 -6.58 -2.94 -23.31
C PHE A 265 -5.84 -1.64 -22.97
N GLY A 266 -6.21 -0.96 -21.87
CA GLY A 266 -5.68 0.37 -21.52
C GLY A 266 -4.16 0.39 -21.30
N LEU A 267 -3.59 -0.69 -20.75
CA LEU A 267 -2.14 -0.82 -20.60
C LEU A 267 -1.45 -0.90 -21.97
N ILE A 268 -2.01 -1.67 -22.90
CA ILE A 268 -1.48 -1.81 -24.27
C ILE A 268 -1.50 -0.46 -24.98
N TYR A 269 -2.60 0.30 -24.91
CA TYR A 269 -2.67 1.64 -25.50
C TYR A 269 -1.62 2.58 -24.92
N THR A 270 -1.42 2.55 -23.60
CA THR A 270 -0.43 3.39 -22.93
C THR A 270 0.99 3.05 -23.40
N VAL A 271 1.33 1.77 -23.50
CA VAL A 271 2.63 1.31 -24.02
C VAL A 271 2.82 1.73 -25.49
N ILE A 272 1.82 1.53 -26.35
CA ILE A 272 1.87 1.94 -27.76
C ILE A 272 2.16 3.44 -27.88
N VAL A 273 1.47 4.28 -27.10
CA VAL A 273 1.68 5.74 -27.13
C VAL A 273 3.08 6.10 -26.66
N LEU A 274 3.59 5.50 -25.57
CA LEU A 274 4.96 5.76 -25.10
C LEU A 274 6.02 5.34 -26.13
N VAL A 275 5.83 4.20 -26.79
CA VAL A 275 6.70 3.74 -27.88
C VAL A 275 6.61 4.69 -29.07
N ALA A 276 5.41 5.15 -29.45
CA ALA A 276 5.23 6.11 -30.52
C ALA A 276 5.89 7.47 -30.22
N VAL A 277 5.87 7.91 -28.96
CA VAL A 277 6.59 9.11 -28.53
C VAL A 277 8.11 8.87 -28.59
N SER A 278 8.60 7.70 -28.19
CA SER A 278 10.04 7.40 -28.18
C SER A 278 10.65 7.36 -29.59
N LEU A 279 9.86 6.98 -30.60
CA LEU A 279 10.25 7.08 -32.02
C LEU A 279 10.67 8.50 -32.40
N ARG A 280 9.98 9.52 -31.89
CA ARG A 280 10.20 10.93 -32.24
C ARG A 280 11.10 11.66 -31.23
N GLN A 281 10.87 11.43 -29.94
CA GLN A 281 11.52 12.14 -28.84
C GLN A 281 11.81 11.19 -27.68
N PHE A 282 12.94 10.47 -27.76
CA PHE A 282 13.39 9.51 -26.75
C PHE A 282 13.33 10.05 -25.32
N TRP A 283 13.97 11.20 -25.04
CA TRP A 283 14.01 11.79 -23.71
C TRP A 283 12.64 12.23 -23.19
N LEU A 284 11.71 12.62 -24.07
CA LEU A 284 10.35 12.93 -23.67
C LEU A 284 9.61 11.66 -23.24
N ALA A 285 9.78 10.56 -23.98
CA ALA A 285 9.20 9.27 -23.60
C ALA A 285 9.75 8.76 -22.26
N VAL A 286 11.07 8.87 -22.04
CA VAL A 286 11.70 8.53 -20.75
C VAL A 286 11.14 9.39 -19.62
N TYR A 287 11.02 10.71 -19.84
CA TYR A 287 10.43 11.61 -18.84
C TYR A 287 8.96 11.28 -18.55
N MET A 288 8.14 11.03 -19.58
CA MET A 288 6.74 10.63 -19.40
C MET A 288 6.62 9.31 -18.65
N LEU A 289 7.45 8.32 -18.97
CA LEU A 289 7.53 7.05 -18.26
C LEU A 289 7.93 7.25 -16.80
N ALA A 290 8.93 8.09 -16.53
CA ALA A 290 9.37 8.40 -15.17
C ALA A 290 8.27 9.08 -14.35
N CYS A 291 7.56 10.06 -14.92
CA CYS A 291 6.40 10.68 -14.27
C CYS A 291 5.28 9.67 -14.02
N LEU A 292 4.95 8.83 -15.01
CA LEU A 292 3.93 7.79 -14.85
C LEU A 292 4.33 6.82 -13.73
N ALA A 293 5.56 6.31 -13.76
CA ALA A 293 6.09 5.40 -12.75
C ALA A 293 6.08 6.04 -11.36
N TRP A 294 6.42 7.32 -11.24
CA TRP A 294 6.42 8.05 -9.97
C TRP A 294 5.01 8.27 -9.42
N PHE A 295 4.12 8.90 -10.20
CA PHE A 295 2.78 9.25 -9.72
C PHE A 295 1.88 8.04 -9.51
N SER A 296 2.12 6.96 -10.24
CA SER A 296 1.38 5.71 -10.08
C SER A 296 2.07 4.74 -9.13
N GLY A 297 3.36 4.91 -8.88
CA GLY A 297 4.13 4.10 -7.94
C GLY A 297 3.97 4.57 -6.49
N TYR A 298 3.99 5.88 -6.21
CA TYR A 298 3.92 6.39 -4.83
C TYR A 298 2.66 5.95 -4.05
N PRO A 299 1.47 5.78 -4.67
CA PRO A 299 0.28 5.31 -3.95
C PRO A 299 0.42 3.85 -3.51
N THR A 300 1.51 3.15 -3.85
CA THR A 300 1.86 1.89 -3.21
C THR A 300 1.92 1.99 -1.69
N LEU A 301 2.27 3.17 -1.14
CA LEU A 301 2.26 3.40 0.30
C LEU A 301 0.89 3.18 0.92
N TRP A 302 -0.20 3.52 0.23
CA TRP A 302 -1.56 3.16 0.62
C TRP A 302 -2.40 3.08 -0.66
N TYR A 303 -2.58 1.87 -1.19
CA TYR A 303 -3.19 1.72 -2.51
C TYR A 303 -4.71 1.82 -2.42
N GLU A 304 -5.22 3.01 -2.73
CA GLU A 304 -6.65 3.27 -2.85
C GLU A 304 -6.95 4.14 -4.06
N ILE A 305 -8.15 3.94 -4.63
CA ILE A 305 -8.62 4.68 -5.81
C ILE A 305 -8.53 6.19 -5.61
N ARG A 306 -8.86 6.69 -4.41
CA ARG A 306 -8.79 8.11 -4.05
C ARG A 306 -7.37 8.71 -4.15
N HIS A 307 -6.33 7.90 -4.25
CA HIS A 307 -4.96 8.38 -4.46
C HIS A 307 -4.47 8.30 -5.90
N LEU A 308 -5.23 7.64 -6.79
CA LEU A 308 -4.85 7.36 -8.18
C LEU A 308 -5.87 7.88 -9.21
N PHE A 309 -7.07 8.28 -8.79
CA PHE A 309 -8.17 8.63 -9.71
C PHE A 309 -7.78 9.66 -10.79
N PHE A 310 -6.92 10.64 -10.45
CA PHE A 310 -6.48 11.67 -11.39
C PHE A 310 -5.59 11.12 -12.52
N LEU A 311 -5.05 9.90 -12.38
CA LEU A 311 -4.27 9.20 -13.40
C LEU A 311 -5.14 8.31 -14.30
N ALA A 312 -6.39 8.05 -13.92
CA ALA A 312 -7.34 7.27 -14.73
C ALA A 312 -7.58 7.89 -16.12
N VAL A 313 -7.30 9.18 -16.28
CA VAL A 313 -7.34 9.90 -17.56
C VAL A 313 -6.28 9.44 -18.55
N ILE A 314 -5.15 8.90 -18.08
CA ILE A 314 -4.01 8.50 -18.92
C ILE A 314 -4.39 7.37 -19.91
N PRO A 315 -4.92 6.21 -19.47
CA PRO A 315 -5.32 5.15 -20.38
C PRO A 315 -6.45 5.57 -21.32
N ILE A 316 -7.34 6.47 -20.89
CA ILE A 316 -8.41 7.05 -21.74
C ILE A 316 -7.77 7.85 -22.88
N TRP A 317 -6.86 8.77 -22.58
CA TRP A 317 -6.19 9.59 -23.57
C TRP A 317 -5.34 8.74 -24.52
N ALA A 318 -4.65 7.73 -23.99
CA ALA A 318 -3.88 6.81 -24.81
C ALA A 318 -4.78 6.05 -25.81
N ALA A 319 -5.94 5.56 -25.36
CA ALA A 319 -6.93 4.91 -26.22
C ALA A 319 -7.43 5.86 -27.31
N LEU A 320 -7.80 7.09 -26.96
CA LEU A 320 -8.28 8.10 -27.92
C LEU A 320 -7.22 8.45 -28.97
N ILE A 321 -5.94 8.57 -28.57
CA ILE A 321 -4.83 8.78 -29.50
C ILE A 321 -4.69 7.60 -30.46
N CYS A 322 -4.76 6.36 -29.96
CA CYS A 322 -4.71 5.17 -30.80
C CYS A 322 -5.88 5.12 -31.80
N VAL A 323 -7.09 5.46 -31.36
CA VAL A 323 -8.29 5.52 -32.22
C VAL A 323 -8.17 6.61 -33.29
N ASP A 324 -7.78 7.85 -32.93
CA ASP A 324 -7.55 8.94 -33.90
C ASP A 324 -6.53 8.53 -34.97
N ARG A 325 -5.42 7.91 -34.55
CA ARG A 325 -4.39 7.44 -35.49
C ARG A 325 -4.89 6.30 -36.37
N GLY A 326 -5.64 5.35 -35.81
CA GLY A 326 -6.28 4.28 -36.57
C GLY A 326 -7.24 4.80 -37.63
N ILE A 327 -8.13 5.74 -37.28
CA ILE A 327 -9.08 6.35 -38.21
C ILE A 327 -8.35 7.09 -39.34
N ARG A 328 -7.31 7.87 -39.02
CA ARG A 328 -6.52 8.59 -40.04
C ARG A 328 -5.82 7.64 -41.02
N ILE A 329 -5.29 6.52 -40.52
CA ILE A 329 -4.67 5.49 -41.36
C ILE A 329 -5.74 4.87 -42.26
N LEU A 330 -6.88 4.47 -41.71
CA LEU A 330 -7.99 3.90 -42.49
C LEU A 330 -8.49 4.87 -43.57
N TRP A 331 -8.61 6.16 -43.26
CA TRP A 331 -9.00 7.19 -44.23
C TRP A 331 -7.94 7.38 -45.33
N ALA A 332 -6.66 7.45 -44.97
CA ALA A 332 -5.58 7.54 -45.96
C ALA A 332 -5.56 6.32 -46.89
N CYS A 333 -5.86 5.11 -46.38
CA CYS A 333 -5.94 3.89 -47.18
C CYS A 333 -7.13 3.84 -48.16
N ARG A 334 -8.14 4.72 -48.04
CA ARG A 334 -9.28 4.75 -48.97
C ARG A 334 -8.96 5.42 -50.31
N ASN A 335 -7.90 6.22 -50.39
CA ASN A 335 -7.46 6.86 -51.63
C ASN A 335 -6.00 6.48 -51.90
N ALA A 336 -5.74 5.83 -53.04
CA ALA A 336 -4.42 5.31 -53.39
C ALA A 336 -3.33 6.42 -53.36
N GLU A 337 -3.67 7.63 -53.79
CA GLU A 337 -2.76 8.77 -53.79
C GLU A 337 -2.46 9.27 -52.37
N GLN A 338 -3.48 9.31 -51.49
CA GLN A 338 -3.30 9.67 -50.09
C GLN A 338 -2.55 8.60 -49.31
N CYS A 339 -2.78 7.32 -49.62
CA CYS A 339 -2.04 6.20 -49.07
C CYS A 339 -0.57 6.29 -49.46
N GLN A 340 -0.27 6.55 -50.73
CA GLN A 340 1.09 6.71 -51.23
C GLN A 340 1.78 7.94 -50.62
N ASN A 341 1.07 9.06 -50.47
CA ASN A 341 1.57 10.27 -49.79
C ASN A 341 1.78 10.07 -48.29
N PHE A 342 0.88 9.35 -47.61
CA PHE A 342 1.02 9.01 -46.19
C PHE A 342 2.21 8.07 -45.97
N MET A 343 2.33 7.04 -46.81
CA MET A 343 3.43 6.07 -46.80
C MET A 343 4.76 6.73 -47.15
N THR A 344 4.83 7.65 -48.09
CA THR A 344 6.09 8.36 -48.37
C THR A 344 6.46 9.35 -47.27
N GLN A 345 5.52 10.12 -46.73
CA GLN A 345 5.79 11.08 -45.64
C GLN A 345 6.21 10.40 -44.34
N HIS A 346 5.62 9.25 -44.01
CA HIS A 346 5.96 8.52 -42.79
C HIS A 346 7.08 7.53 -43.06
N PHE A 347 7.01 6.70 -44.10
CA PHE A 347 7.86 5.53 -44.31
C PHE A 347 8.96 5.66 -45.37
N SER A 348 9.16 6.80 -46.07
CA SER A 348 10.25 6.88 -47.07
C SER A 348 11.66 7.05 -46.47
N GLU A 349 12.55 6.17 -46.95
CA GLU A 349 14.01 6.03 -46.93
C GLU A 349 14.88 6.45 -45.71
N ARG A 350 15.70 5.48 -45.25
CA ARG A 350 16.96 5.54 -44.45
C ARG A 350 16.96 6.32 -43.13
N ARG A 351 15.91 7.07 -42.78
CA ARG A 351 15.82 7.87 -41.54
C ARG A 351 15.17 7.13 -40.37
N TRP A 352 14.65 5.93 -40.58
CA TRP A 352 13.98 5.11 -39.55
C TRP A 352 14.92 4.37 -38.60
N ALA A 353 16.19 4.17 -38.97
CA ALA A 353 17.15 3.49 -38.12
C ALA A 353 17.27 4.14 -36.73
N LYS A 354 17.29 5.48 -36.67
CA LYS A 354 17.38 6.22 -35.41
C LYS A 354 16.08 6.16 -34.57
N PRO A 355 14.88 6.44 -35.11
CA PRO A 355 13.61 6.21 -34.43
C PRO A 355 13.45 4.79 -33.89
N VAL A 356 13.67 3.76 -34.73
CA VAL A 356 13.55 2.35 -34.32
C VAL A 356 14.54 2.02 -33.21
N ARG A 357 15.81 2.44 -33.36
CA ARG A 357 16.82 2.30 -32.30
C ARG A 357 16.36 2.95 -31.00
N ASN A 358 15.81 4.17 -31.04
CA ASN A 358 15.32 4.85 -29.85
C ASN A 358 14.20 4.06 -29.15
N SER A 359 13.27 3.48 -29.92
CA SER A 359 12.18 2.68 -29.35
C SER A 359 12.67 1.35 -28.78
N VAL A 360 13.60 0.67 -29.46
CA VAL A 360 14.23 -0.55 -28.95
C VAL A 360 15.01 -0.26 -27.66
N VAL A 361 15.84 0.79 -27.64
CA VAL A 361 16.57 1.21 -26.44
C VAL A 361 15.62 1.62 -25.33
N PHE A 362 14.51 2.30 -25.64
CA PHE A 362 13.48 2.67 -24.66
C PHE A 362 12.82 1.42 -24.04
N LEU A 363 12.46 0.43 -24.85
CA LEU A 363 11.90 -0.83 -24.37
C LEU A 363 12.91 -1.61 -23.52
N ILE A 364 14.17 -1.71 -23.96
CA ILE A 364 15.24 -2.34 -23.17
C ILE A 364 15.41 -1.61 -21.84
N LEU A 365 15.47 -0.28 -21.83
CA LEU A 365 15.60 0.52 -20.63
C LEU A 365 14.41 0.28 -19.68
N PHE A 366 13.18 0.27 -20.19
CA PHE A 366 11.98 -0.02 -19.41
C PHE A 366 12.05 -1.44 -18.81
N MET A 367 12.40 -2.44 -19.60
CA MET A 367 12.54 -3.82 -19.13
C MET A 367 13.64 -3.95 -18.06
N VAL A 368 14.80 -3.32 -18.26
CA VAL A 368 15.91 -3.30 -17.29
C VAL A 368 15.48 -2.63 -15.99
N MET A 369 14.80 -1.49 -16.07
CA MET A 369 14.32 -0.72 -14.92
C MET A 369 13.32 -1.52 -14.05
N VAL A 370 12.51 -2.38 -14.66
CA VAL A 370 11.54 -3.22 -13.94
C VAL A 370 12.21 -4.51 -13.45
N LEU A 371 12.88 -5.24 -14.35
CA LEU A 371 13.36 -6.59 -14.08
C LEU A 371 14.59 -6.63 -13.18
N VAL A 372 15.58 -5.74 -13.39
CA VAL A 372 16.85 -5.81 -12.65
C VAL A 372 16.66 -5.52 -11.16
N PRO A 373 16.03 -4.40 -10.73
CA PRO A 373 15.81 -4.16 -9.31
C PRO A 373 14.95 -5.24 -8.66
N THR A 374 13.88 -5.67 -9.35
CA THR A 374 13.00 -6.73 -8.84
C THR A 374 13.76 -8.04 -8.64
N LEU A 375 14.60 -8.45 -9.59
CA LEU A 375 15.39 -9.68 -9.47
C LEU A 375 16.42 -9.58 -8.34
N LEU A 376 17.21 -8.50 -8.30
CA LEU A 376 18.25 -8.30 -7.29
C LEU A 376 17.64 -8.30 -5.87
N PHE A 377 16.56 -7.55 -5.67
CA PHE A 377 15.88 -7.53 -4.38
C PHE A 377 15.20 -8.84 -4.04
N ARG A 378 14.67 -9.60 -5.02
CA ARG A 378 14.12 -10.94 -4.76
C ARG A 378 15.18 -11.93 -4.31
N LEU A 379 16.39 -11.86 -4.87
CA LEU A 379 17.51 -12.69 -4.42
C LEU A 379 17.87 -12.36 -2.98
N TRP A 380 17.98 -11.07 -2.67
CA TRP A 380 18.32 -10.61 -1.33
C TRP A 380 17.24 -10.92 -0.29
N GLN A 381 15.99 -10.56 -0.58
CA GLN A 381 14.83 -10.90 0.26
C GLN A 381 14.66 -12.42 0.41
N GLY A 382 14.94 -13.17 -0.67
CA GLY A 382 14.99 -14.64 -0.65
C GLY A 382 15.92 -15.20 0.41
N TYR A 383 17.09 -14.58 0.56
CA TYR A 383 18.04 -14.93 1.62
C TYR A 383 17.53 -14.51 3.00
N GLN A 384 17.09 -13.26 3.18
CA GLN A 384 16.62 -12.75 4.46
C GLN A 384 15.45 -13.57 5.04
N VAL A 385 14.46 -13.91 4.20
CA VAL A 385 13.30 -14.68 4.62
C VAL A 385 13.67 -16.13 4.96
N ARG A 386 14.70 -16.72 4.32
CA ARG A 386 15.20 -18.04 4.72
C ARG A 386 15.92 -17.99 6.07
N CYS A 387 16.75 -16.98 6.30
CA CYS A 387 17.37 -16.79 7.62
C CYS A 387 16.33 -16.57 8.71
N LEU A 388 15.26 -15.81 8.42
CA LEU A 388 14.13 -15.68 9.34
C LEU A 388 13.45 -17.03 9.58
N ALA A 389 13.17 -17.80 8.52
CA ALA A 389 12.56 -19.13 8.64
C ALA A 389 13.42 -20.10 9.46
N GLU A 390 14.75 -20.05 9.31
CA GLU A 390 15.70 -20.84 10.11
C GLU A 390 15.69 -20.45 11.59
N LYS A 391 15.62 -19.16 11.91
CA LYS A 391 15.45 -18.71 13.30
C LYS A 391 14.13 -19.19 13.90
N MET A 392 13.04 -19.07 13.13
CA MET A 392 11.71 -19.47 13.59
C MET A 392 11.57 -20.98 13.74
N SER A 393 12.29 -21.79 12.96
CA SER A 393 12.30 -23.25 13.12
C SER A 393 13.07 -23.71 14.36
N GLN A 394 13.96 -22.87 14.89
CA GLN A 394 14.74 -23.12 16.10
C GLN A 394 14.08 -22.54 17.36
N ALA A 395 13.00 -21.77 17.21
CA ALA A 395 12.32 -21.14 18.34
C ALA A 395 11.72 -22.20 19.28
N THR A 396 11.89 -21.98 20.59
CA THR A 396 11.34 -22.87 21.60
C THR A 396 9.82 -22.68 21.68
N LEU A 397 9.05 -23.77 21.51
CA LEU A 397 7.59 -23.75 21.51
C LEU A 397 7.04 -24.35 22.82
N GLU A 398 6.36 -23.53 23.61
CA GLU A 398 5.71 -23.95 24.85
C GLU A 398 4.21 -24.22 24.60
N PRO A 399 3.70 -25.44 24.84
CA PRO A 399 2.29 -25.76 24.59
C PRO A 399 1.34 -24.90 25.42
N ILE A 400 0.38 -24.25 24.76
CA ILE A 400 -0.73 -23.53 25.41
C ILE A 400 -1.85 -24.54 25.67
N LYS A 401 -2.32 -24.60 26.91
CA LYS A 401 -3.53 -25.36 27.23
C LYS A 401 -4.74 -24.69 26.58
N VAL A 402 -5.45 -25.43 25.74
CA VAL A 402 -6.61 -24.91 25.02
C VAL A 402 -7.89 -25.66 25.38
N THR A 403 -9.00 -24.93 25.39
CA THR A 403 -10.35 -25.51 25.33
C THR A 403 -10.85 -25.40 23.90
N SER A 404 -11.32 -26.52 23.34
CA SER A 404 -11.95 -26.56 22.03
C SER A 404 -13.46 -26.48 22.13
N ARG A 405 -14.11 -25.65 21.31
CA ARG A 405 -15.57 -25.66 21.13
C ARG A 405 -15.94 -25.62 19.66
N ASN A 406 -16.85 -26.50 19.24
CA ASN A 406 -17.45 -26.41 17.91
C ASN A 406 -18.65 -25.47 17.95
N HIS A 407 -18.63 -24.45 17.10
CA HIS A 407 -19.71 -23.50 16.95
C HIS A 407 -19.74 -23.01 15.50
N ASP A 408 -20.93 -22.85 14.92
CA ASP A 408 -21.14 -22.34 13.55
C ASP A 408 -20.29 -23.02 12.47
N GLY A 409 -20.11 -24.34 12.56
CA GLY A 409 -19.31 -25.12 11.60
C GLY A 409 -17.82 -24.83 11.66
N ARG A 410 -17.33 -24.29 12.78
CA ARG A 410 -15.92 -23.99 13.05
C ARG A 410 -15.48 -24.59 14.37
N LEU A 411 -14.23 -25.07 14.42
CA LEU A 411 -13.56 -25.44 15.66
C LEU A 411 -12.84 -24.20 16.20
N TYR A 412 -13.26 -23.73 17.37
CA TYR A 412 -12.60 -22.66 18.09
C TYR A 412 -11.65 -23.22 19.15
N LEU A 413 -10.45 -22.66 19.21
CA LEU A 413 -9.41 -22.97 20.20
C LEU A 413 -9.17 -21.75 21.07
N TYR A 414 -9.57 -21.84 22.33
CA TYR A 414 -9.43 -20.78 23.34
C TYR A 414 -8.31 -21.17 24.32
N PRO A 415 -7.35 -20.28 24.64
CA PRO A 415 -6.48 -20.48 25.79
C PRO A 415 -7.32 -20.68 27.06
N VAL A 416 -6.98 -21.69 27.87
CA VAL A 416 -7.63 -21.93 29.17
C VAL A 416 -7.29 -20.81 30.15
N GLU A 417 -6.05 -20.34 30.09
CA GLU A 417 -5.50 -19.28 30.92
C GLU A 417 -5.13 -18.10 30.02
N THR A 418 -5.19 -16.88 30.56
CA THR A 418 -4.70 -15.69 29.86
C THR A 418 -3.21 -15.87 29.57
N LEU A 419 -2.80 -15.58 28.33
CA LEU A 419 -1.41 -15.72 27.92
C LEU A 419 -0.50 -14.82 28.78
N PRO A 420 0.73 -15.26 29.12
CA PRO A 420 1.61 -14.51 30.03
C PRO A 420 1.82 -13.05 29.64
N GLY A 421 2.05 -12.77 28.35
CA GLY A 421 2.20 -11.40 27.83
C GLY A 421 0.94 -10.54 27.88
N LEU A 422 -0.22 -11.14 28.13
CA LEU A 422 -1.54 -10.50 28.19
C LEU A 422 -2.14 -10.45 29.60
N MET A 423 -1.53 -11.11 30.60
CA MET A 423 -2.12 -11.21 31.96
C MET A 423 -2.45 -9.87 32.60
N ASN A 424 -1.63 -8.84 32.35
CA ASN A 424 -1.79 -7.49 32.91
C ASN A 424 -2.39 -6.49 31.92
N SER A 425 -2.89 -6.95 30.78
CA SER A 425 -3.38 -6.11 29.69
C SER A 425 -4.38 -5.05 30.15
N GLU A 426 -5.41 -5.42 30.91
CA GLU A 426 -6.43 -4.49 31.41
C GLU A 426 -5.89 -3.45 32.39
N ASN A 427 -4.76 -3.72 33.04
CA ASN A 427 -4.12 -2.82 34.01
C ASN A 427 -3.07 -1.90 33.39
N LEU A 428 -2.72 -2.11 32.12
CA LEU A 428 -1.77 -1.25 31.43
C LEU A 428 -2.39 0.13 31.15
N PRO A 429 -1.61 1.22 31.29
CA PRO A 429 -2.11 2.55 30.98
C PRO A 429 -2.46 2.65 29.49
N ALA A 430 -3.39 3.55 29.16
CA ALA A 430 -3.70 3.87 27.78
C ALA A 430 -2.44 4.34 27.03
N GLY A 431 -2.29 3.91 25.79
CA GLY A 431 -1.10 4.06 24.98
C GLY A 431 -0.09 2.93 25.13
N GLU A 432 -0.23 2.01 26.08
CA GLU A 432 0.62 0.81 26.13
C GLU A 432 -0.04 -0.37 25.43
N THR A 433 0.76 -1.25 24.83
CA THR A 433 0.30 -2.47 24.16
C THR A 433 0.76 -3.70 24.93
N ALA A 434 -0.19 -4.51 25.40
CA ALA A 434 0.11 -5.88 25.80
C ALA A 434 0.27 -6.74 24.55
N TRP A 435 1.20 -7.68 24.57
CA TRP A 435 1.51 -8.47 23.39
C TRP A 435 2.00 -9.88 23.74
N GLU A 436 1.80 -10.81 22.80
CA GLU A 436 2.34 -12.17 22.88
C GLU A 436 2.66 -12.65 21.45
N TYR A 437 3.63 -13.55 21.31
CA TYR A 437 3.92 -14.20 20.03
C TYR A 437 3.62 -15.69 20.12
N VAL A 438 2.76 -16.18 19.22
CA VAL A 438 2.22 -17.54 19.29
C VAL A 438 2.39 -18.27 17.95
N ALA A 439 2.28 -19.59 18.01
CA ALA A 439 2.38 -20.49 16.86
C ALA A 439 1.24 -21.51 16.86
N LEU A 440 0.61 -21.71 15.71
CA LEU A 440 -0.40 -22.75 15.46
C LEU A 440 0.19 -23.77 14.49
N GLU A 441 0.25 -25.03 14.90
CA GLU A 441 0.76 -26.13 14.09
C GLU A 441 -0.37 -26.82 13.34
N LEU A 442 -0.22 -26.94 12.01
CA LEU A 442 -1.26 -27.44 11.11
C LEU A 442 -0.70 -28.51 10.15
N ASP A 443 -1.36 -29.67 10.10
CA ASP A 443 -1.15 -30.67 9.06
C ASP A 443 -2.09 -30.40 7.89
N THR A 444 -1.56 -29.76 6.84
CA THR A 444 -2.39 -29.22 5.76
C THR A 444 -2.83 -30.26 4.74
N GLU A 445 -2.16 -31.42 4.66
CA GLU A 445 -2.33 -32.42 3.60
C GLU A 445 -2.27 -31.81 2.18
N GLY A 446 -1.56 -30.68 2.02
CA GLY A 446 -1.49 -29.93 0.78
C GLY A 446 -2.73 -29.11 0.41
N LYS A 447 -3.70 -28.95 1.32
CA LYS A 447 -4.87 -28.08 1.18
C LYS A 447 -4.62 -26.72 1.82
N ASP A 448 -5.23 -25.68 1.28
CA ASP A 448 -5.23 -24.36 1.92
C ASP A 448 -6.25 -24.35 3.07
N ILE A 449 -5.82 -23.92 4.26
CA ILE A 449 -6.65 -23.85 5.48
C ILE A 449 -6.85 -22.38 5.85
N VAL A 450 -8.09 -21.98 6.13
CA VAL A 450 -8.39 -20.64 6.63
C VAL A 450 -8.41 -20.67 8.15
N VAL A 451 -7.50 -19.94 8.77
CA VAL A 451 -7.43 -19.70 10.22
C VAL A 451 -7.94 -18.31 10.49
N THR A 452 -8.91 -18.16 11.39
CA THR A 452 -9.36 -16.84 11.87
C THR A 452 -8.77 -16.59 13.24
N ILE A 453 -8.06 -15.48 13.40
CA ILE A 453 -7.61 -14.97 14.71
C ILE A 453 -8.75 -14.12 15.26
N HIS A 454 -9.24 -14.44 16.46
CA HIS A 454 -10.42 -13.82 17.05
C HIS A 454 -10.07 -12.84 18.16
N TYR A 455 -10.63 -11.65 18.06
CA TYR A 455 -10.70 -10.66 19.11
C TYR A 455 -12.16 -10.43 19.50
N ASP A 456 -12.38 -9.95 20.71
CA ASP A 456 -13.71 -9.66 21.23
C ASP A 456 -14.44 -8.64 20.36
N GLU A 457 -15.49 -9.10 19.65
CA GLU A 457 -16.27 -8.28 18.73
C GLU A 457 -17.00 -7.12 19.42
N THR A 458 -17.21 -7.22 20.74
CA THR A 458 -17.78 -6.11 21.51
C THR A 458 -16.82 -4.94 21.63
N ARG A 459 -15.51 -5.13 21.41
CA ARG A 459 -14.42 -4.13 21.43
C ARG A 459 -14.17 -3.51 20.05
N VAL A 460 -15.22 -2.95 19.44
CA VAL A 460 -15.24 -2.58 18.01
C VAL A 460 -14.01 -1.77 17.53
N ILE A 461 -13.49 -0.80 18.31
CA ILE A 461 -12.31 -0.01 17.90
C ILE A 461 -11.05 -0.87 17.78
N TYR A 462 -10.89 -1.85 18.67
CA TYR A 462 -9.68 -2.65 18.83
C TYR A 462 -9.91 -4.11 18.45
N ASN A 463 -10.91 -4.36 17.60
CA ASN A 463 -11.18 -5.67 17.07
C ASN A 463 -10.22 -5.94 15.90
N PHE A 464 -9.17 -6.72 16.16
CA PHE A 464 -8.21 -7.14 15.14
C PHE A 464 -8.52 -8.52 14.53
N THR A 465 -9.79 -8.95 14.60
CA THR A 465 -10.22 -10.22 14.02
C THR A 465 -9.93 -10.25 12.53
N GLN A 466 -9.21 -11.29 12.09
CA GLN A 466 -8.76 -11.40 10.70
C GLN A 466 -8.62 -12.85 10.25
N ASP A 467 -8.88 -13.07 8.97
CA ASP A 467 -8.70 -14.35 8.31
C ASP A 467 -7.30 -14.45 7.68
N ILE A 468 -6.61 -15.55 7.98
CA ILE A 468 -5.32 -15.90 7.41
C ILE A 468 -5.47 -17.20 6.63
N CYS A 469 -5.16 -17.16 5.34
CA CYS A 469 -5.07 -18.36 4.53
C CYS A 469 -3.69 -19.01 4.69
N VAL A 470 -3.62 -20.08 5.49
CA VAL A 470 -2.45 -20.96 5.61
C VAL A 470 -2.40 -21.86 4.38
N ARG A 471 -1.26 -21.83 3.69
CA ARG A 471 -1.16 -22.41 2.35
C ARG A 471 -0.56 -23.80 2.44
N GLY A 472 -1.24 -24.76 1.84
CA GLY A 472 -0.89 -26.16 1.98
C GLY A 472 0.47 -26.51 1.37
N ALA A 473 1.22 -27.38 2.04
CA ALA A 473 2.46 -27.94 1.53
C ALA A 473 2.21 -29.34 0.95
N LYS A 474 2.58 -29.56 -0.32
CA LYS A 474 2.43 -30.86 -1.01
C LYS A 474 3.73 -31.65 -0.99
N ASP A 475 4.27 -31.87 0.19
CA ASP A 475 5.57 -32.51 0.41
C ASP A 475 5.56 -34.05 0.24
N GLY A 476 4.37 -34.65 0.11
CA GLY A 476 4.17 -36.09 0.02
C GLY A 476 4.04 -36.79 1.38
N LYS A 477 3.91 -36.01 2.46
CA LYS A 477 3.60 -36.44 3.83
C LYS A 477 2.31 -35.71 4.30
N ASP A 478 2.30 -35.25 5.55
CA ASP A 478 1.19 -34.54 6.20
C ASP A 478 1.09 -33.07 5.78
N GLY A 479 2.08 -32.54 5.04
CA GLY A 479 2.10 -31.14 4.61
C GLY A 479 2.14 -30.17 5.79
N LYS A 480 2.99 -30.43 6.78
CA LYS A 480 3.03 -29.68 8.03
C LYS A 480 3.45 -28.22 7.81
N VAL A 481 2.66 -27.28 8.36
CA VAL A 481 2.90 -25.84 8.32
C VAL A 481 2.65 -25.25 9.71
N THR A 482 3.61 -24.48 10.22
CA THR A 482 3.47 -23.73 11.47
C THR A 482 3.16 -22.26 11.16
N LEU A 483 2.01 -21.77 11.62
CA LEU A 483 1.61 -20.37 11.50
C LEU A 483 2.01 -19.62 12.78
N PHE A 484 2.96 -18.71 12.66
CA PHE A 484 3.37 -17.78 13.70
C PHE A 484 2.65 -16.45 13.53
N PHE A 485 2.22 -15.81 14.62
CA PHE A 485 1.57 -14.50 14.56
C PHE A 485 1.64 -13.75 15.90
N PRO A 486 1.70 -12.41 15.86
CA PRO A 486 1.58 -11.59 17.06
C PRO A 486 0.14 -11.42 17.49
N ILE A 487 -0.07 -11.34 18.80
CA ILE A 487 -1.29 -10.89 19.44
C ILE A 487 -1.01 -9.53 20.08
N TYR A 488 -1.88 -8.55 19.85
CA TYR A 488 -1.75 -7.20 20.41
C TYR A 488 -3.06 -6.78 21.08
N GLU A 489 -3.02 -6.46 22.36
CA GLU A 489 -4.13 -5.87 23.10
C GLU A 489 -3.81 -4.40 23.37
N VAL A 490 -4.36 -3.55 22.51
CA VAL A 490 -4.08 -2.11 22.44
C VAL A 490 -5.21 -1.32 23.08
N ASP A 491 -4.86 -0.26 23.79
CA ASP A 491 -5.79 0.79 24.21
C ASP A 491 -5.20 2.15 23.84
N MET A 492 -5.89 2.89 22.98
CA MET A 492 -5.56 4.26 22.57
C MET A 492 -6.60 5.26 23.10
N ASN A 493 -7.28 4.95 24.20
CA ASN A 493 -8.26 5.85 24.80
C ASN A 493 -7.62 6.94 25.68
N TYR A 494 -7.64 8.19 25.21
CA TYR A 494 -6.95 9.30 25.90
C TYR A 494 -7.77 10.04 26.98
N GLY A 495 -8.98 9.58 27.29
CA GLY A 495 -9.85 10.29 28.24
C GLY A 495 -11.00 9.47 28.81
N GLY A 496 -10.91 8.14 28.70
CA GLY A 496 -11.99 7.25 29.11
C GLY A 496 -13.27 7.54 28.33
N GLN A 497 -14.32 7.93 29.06
CA GLN A 497 -15.63 8.25 28.47
C GLN A 497 -15.58 9.47 27.55
N LEU A 498 -14.67 10.42 27.79
CA LEU A 498 -14.54 11.65 27.00
C LEU A 498 -14.31 11.33 25.51
N MET A 499 -13.37 10.44 25.20
CA MET A 499 -13.08 10.08 23.82
C MET A 499 -14.28 9.37 23.17
N ALA A 500 -14.95 8.48 23.91
CA ALA A 500 -16.12 7.77 23.39
C ALA A 500 -17.27 8.74 23.06
N GLU A 501 -17.53 9.71 23.93
CA GLU A 501 -18.50 10.80 23.69
C GLU A 501 -18.11 11.64 22.46
N GLU A 502 -16.84 12.01 22.35
CA GLU A 502 -16.32 12.79 21.23
C GLU A 502 -16.44 12.03 19.90
N ILE A 503 -16.16 10.72 19.88
CA ILE A 503 -16.34 9.86 18.72
C ILE A 503 -17.80 9.81 18.29
N LEU A 504 -18.73 9.57 19.22
CA LEU A 504 -20.17 9.48 18.91
C LEU A 504 -20.71 10.84 18.41
N LYS A 505 -20.18 11.94 18.95
CA LYS A 505 -20.52 13.29 18.48
C LYS A 505 -19.95 13.59 17.09
N ALA A 506 -18.71 13.17 16.82
CA ALA A 506 -18.05 13.36 15.53
C ALA A 506 -18.64 12.46 14.44
N TYR A 507 -19.09 11.26 14.81
CA TYR A 507 -19.64 10.24 13.93
C TYR A 507 -21.00 9.74 14.43
N PRO A 508 -22.09 10.52 14.27
CA PRO A 508 -23.41 10.11 14.74
C PRO A 508 -23.87 8.77 14.16
N SER A 509 -23.41 8.40 12.95
CA SER A 509 -23.69 7.11 12.32
C SER A 509 -23.08 5.92 13.09
N ALA A 510 -22.01 6.12 13.87
CA ALA A 510 -21.40 5.06 14.67
C ALA A 510 -22.38 4.44 15.67
N SER A 511 -23.28 5.25 16.24
CA SER A 511 -24.33 4.76 17.15
C SER A 511 -25.22 3.67 16.53
N THR A 512 -25.47 3.74 15.22
CA THR A 512 -26.28 2.74 14.51
C THR A 512 -25.53 1.44 14.25
N ILE A 513 -24.20 1.49 14.20
CA ILE A 513 -23.32 0.32 14.07
C ILE A 513 -23.17 -0.39 15.41
N LEU A 514 -22.91 0.39 16.47
CA LEU A 514 -22.67 -0.12 17.81
C LEU A 514 -23.91 -0.79 18.43
N LYS A 515 -25.12 -0.29 18.10
CA LYS A 515 -26.42 -0.82 18.58
C LYS A 515 -26.47 -1.03 20.10
N ASP A 516 -25.74 -0.24 20.87
CA ASP A 516 -25.69 -0.30 22.33
C ASP A 516 -26.34 0.97 22.91
N SER A 517 -27.46 0.79 23.61
CA SER A 517 -28.24 1.87 24.21
C SER A 517 -27.89 2.14 25.68
N ARG A 518 -26.95 1.38 26.27
CA ARG A 518 -26.51 1.58 27.65
C ARG A 518 -25.73 2.90 27.81
N PRO A 519 -25.54 3.44 29.02
CA PRO A 519 -24.63 4.56 29.24
C PRO A 519 -23.21 4.25 28.76
N ILE A 520 -22.48 5.23 28.19
CA ILE A 520 -21.13 5.04 27.63
C ILE A 520 -20.17 4.38 28.62
N SER A 521 -20.32 4.68 29.92
CA SER A 521 -19.56 4.07 31.02
C SER A 521 -19.66 2.54 31.08
N GLU A 522 -20.78 1.98 30.65
CA GLU A 522 -21.10 0.55 30.65
C GLU A 522 -20.86 -0.12 29.28
N GLN A 523 -20.53 0.66 28.26
CA GLN A 523 -20.26 0.16 26.93
C GLN A 523 -18.82 -0.35 26.81
N GLU A 524 -18.62 -1.38 25.99
CA GLU A 524 -17.34 -2.10 25.88
C GLU A 524 -16.56 -1.75 24.60
N TRP A 525 -17.19 -1.15 23.58
CA TRP A 525 -16.63 -0.95 22.23
C TRP A 525 -15.39 -0.08 22.13
N TRP A 526 -15.15 0.74 23.16
CA TRP A 526 -14.04 1.68 23.23
C TRP A 526 -12.96 1.28 24.24
N LYS A 527 -13.12 0.16 24.98
CA LYS A 527 -12.04 -0.31 25.86
C LYS A 527 -11.06 -1.20 25.10
N ARG A 528 -9.90 -1.43 25.72
CA ARG A 528 -8.79 -2.25 25.23
C ARG A 528 -9.25 -3.51 24.48
N GLY A 529 -8.61 -3.78 23.34
CA GLY A 529 -8.83 -5.00 22.58
C GLY A 529 -8.53 -6.25 23.42
N ARG A 530 -9.25 -7.33 23.15
CA ARG A 530 -9.09 -8.60 23.89
C ARG A 530 -9.02 -9.77 22.95
N PHE A 531 -7.94 -10.53 22.99
CA PHE A 531 -7.78 -11.76 22.23
C PHE A 531 -8.65 -12.86 22.83
N GLN A 532 -9.36 -13.59 21.97
CA GLN A 532 -10.22 -14.70 22.39
C GLN A 532 -9.64 -16.05 22.00
N GLY A 533 -9.00 -16.17 20.84
CA GLY A 533 -8.48 -17.45 20.39
C GLY A 533 -8.32 -17.50 18.88
N VAL A 534 -8.27 -18.71 18.34
CA VAL A 534 -8.25 -18.96 16.91
C VAL A 534 -9.36 -19.92 16.52
N SER A 535 -9.74 -19.92 15.25
CA SER A 535 -10.64 -20.95 14.73
C SER A 535 -10.27 -21.42 13.34
N VAL A 536 -10.62 -22.66 13.05
CA VAL A 536 -10.58 -23.25 11.71
C VAL A 536 -11.97 -23.78 11.34
N SER A 537 -12.20 -24.02 10.05
CA SER A 537 -13.37 -24.76 9.59
C SER A 537 -13.44 -26.13 10.28
N GLU A 538 -14.64 -26.59 10.63
CA GLU A 538 -14.85 -27.92 11.23
C GLU A 538 -14.29 -29.05 10.34
N ARG A 539 -14.30 -28.84 9.01
CA ARG A 539 -13.71 -29.79 8.05
C ARG A 539 -12.20 -29.93 8.18
N ASP A 540 -11.53 -28.90 8.70
CA ASP A 540 -10.08 -28.83 8.87
C ASP A 540 -9.68 -28.96 10.35
N ALA A 541 -10.64 -29.31 11.23
CA ALA A 541 -10.42 -29.45 12.67
C ALA A 541 -9.29 -30.45 13.00
N SER A 542 -9.23 -31.58 12.28
CA SER A 542 -8.22 -32.62 12.46
C SER A 542 -6.81 -32.18 12.04
N SER A 543 -6.69 -31.10 11.28
CA SER A 543 -5.40 -30.53 10.86
C SER A 543 -4.72 -29.76 12.00
N CYS A 544 -5.46 -29.26 13.00
CA CYS A 544 -4.86 -28.57 14.14
C CYS A 544 -4.13 -29.55 15.06
N LYS A 545 -2.80 -29.44 15.15
CA LYS A 545 -1.97 -30.35 15.97
C LYS A 545 -1.55 -29.76 17.30
N GLY A 546 -1.39 -28.44 17.37
CA GLY A 546 -1.07 -27.78 18.62
C GLY A 546 -1.10 -26.26 18.53
N PHE A 547 -1.28 -25.62 19.68
CA PHE A 547 -1.18 -24.18 19.84
C PHE A 547 -0.11 -23.88 20.89
N TYR A 548 0.82 -23.01 20.54
CA TYR A 548 2.06 -22.82 21.30
C TYR A 548 2.34 -21.34 21.50
N ARG A 549 2.98 -21.04 22.63
CA ARG A 549 3.67 -19.78 22.87
C ARG A 549 5.08 -19.89 22.32
N VAL A 550 5.54 -18.85 21.65
CA VAL A 550 6.89 -18.79 21.08
C VAL A 550 7.78 -18.10 22.10
N GLN A 551 8.76 -18.84 22.61
CA GLN A 551 9.78 -18.30 23.51
C GLN A 551 10.93 -17.68 22.70
N ASP A 552 11.88 -17.04 23.38
CA ASP A 552 13.13 -16.52 22.79
C ASP A 552 12.91 -15.50 21.66
N THR A 553 11.84 -14.71 21.74
CA THR A 553 11.52 -13.72 20.69
C THR A 553 12.55 -12.59 20.58
N GLU A 554 13.48 -12.45 21.53
CA GLU A 554 14.51 -11.40 21.54
C GLU A 554 15.38 -11.39 20.28
N GLU A 555 15.57 -12.54 19.62
CA GLU A 555 16.33 -12.65 18.38
C GLU A 555 15.58 -12.19 17.12
N LEU A 556 14.27 -11.93 17.25
CA LEU A 556 13.39 -11.51 16.16
C LEU A 556 13.19 -9.99 16.21
N THR A 557 13.79 -9.26 15.27
CA THR A 557 13.61 -7.80 15.17
C THR A 557 12.14 -7.40 14.99
N LEU A 558 11.41 -8.13 14.15
CA LEU A 558 9.98 -7.95 13.89
C LEU A 558 9.21 -9.20 14.32
N LEU A 559 7.93 -9.04 14.64
CA LEU A 559 7.00 -10.14 14.90
C LEU A 559 6.02 -10.27 13.72
N PRO A 560 6.42 -10.89 12.59
CA PRO A 560 5.54 -11.03 11.44
C PRO A 560 4.47 -12.09 11.68
N ILE A 561 3.36 -12.00 10.93
CA ILE A 561 2.54 -13.18 10.64
C ILE A 561 3.34 -14.00 9.63
N PHE A 562 3.70 -15.24 9.96
CA PHE A 562 4.62 -16.06 9.17
C PHE A 562 4.15 -17.51 9.08
N GLN A 563 4.17 -18.08 7.88
CA GLN A 563 3.82 -19.45 7.58
C GLN A 563 5.11 -20.23 7.27
N LEU A 564 5.54 -21.07 8.19
CA LEU A 564 6.72 -21.90 8.07
C LEU A 564 6.33 -23.32 7.64
N PRO A 565 6.48 -23.70 6.37
CA PRO A 565 6.34 -25.08 5.96
C PRO A 565 7.53 -25.92 6.46
N GLU A 566 7.30 -27.17 6.84
CA GLU A 566 8.37 -28.09 7.26
C GLU A 566 9.34 -28.36 6.10
N ASP A 567 8.84 -28.48 4.88
CA ASP A 567 9.67 -28.57 3.67
C ASP A 567 9.98 -27.16 3.11
N PRO A 568 11.25 -26.71 3.15
CA PRO A 568 11.65 -25.38 2.69
C PRO A 568 11.35 -25.09 1.21
N ARG A 569 11.07 -26.11 0.39
CA ARG A 569 10.68 -25.93 -1.02
C ARG A 569 9.34 -25.20 -1.17
N PHE A 570 8.48 -25.27 -0.15
CA PHE A 570 7.19 -24.57 -0.13
C PHE A 570 7.26 -23.18 0.50
N LEU A 571 8.43 -22.78 1.02
CA LEU A 571 8.63 -21.43 1.52
C LEU A 571 8.52 -20.43 0.36
N ARG A 572 7.67 -19.42 0.52
CA ARG A 572 7.44 -18.39 -0.51
C ARG A 572 8.03 -17.07 -0.02
N PRO A 573 9.27 -16.75 -0.40
CA PRO A 573 10.01 -15.66 0.24
C PRO A 573 9.63 -14.25 -0.25
N TYR A 574 8.74 -14.14 -1.24
CA TYR A 574 8.29 -12.84 -1.75
C TYR A 574 6.86 -12.90 -2.27
N LYS A 575 6.18 -11.77 -2.15
CA LYS A 575 4.83 -11.55 -2.66
C LYS A 575 4.86 -11.44 -4.18
N THR A 576 3.75 -11.82 -4.80
CA THR A 576 3.66 -12.00 -6.26
C THR A 576 2.31 -11.56 -6.80
N GLY A 577 2.30 -11.15 -8.06
CA GLY A 577 1.06 -10.89 -8.82
C GLY A 577 0.41 -12.17 -9.35
N PRO A 578 -0.77 -12.06 -9.98
CA PRO A 578 -1.56 -13.21 -10.45
C PRO A 578 -0.83 -14.09 -11.47
N TRP A 579 -0.11 -13.48 -12.42
CA TRP A 579 0.64 -14.22 -13.44
C TRP A 579 1.76 -15.06 -12.84
N GLU A 580 2.48 -14.50 -11.87
CA GLU A 580 3.56 -15.19 -11.16
C GLU A 580 3.02 -16.30 -10.27
N ARG A 581 1.87 -16.09 -9.61
CA ARG A 581 1.18 -17.14 -8.85
C ARG A 581 0.75 -18.29 -9.75
N LYS A 582 0.23 -18.02 -10.95
CA LYS A 582 -0.07 -19.06 -11.95
C LYS A 582 1.18 -19.82 -12.39
N LEU A 583 2.29 -19.12 -12.63
CA LEU A 583 3.56 -19.77 -12.99
C LEU A 583 4.09 -20.67 -11.87
N ARG A 584 3.92 -20.28 -10.59
CA ARG A 584 4.28 -21.11 -9.43
C ARG A 584 3.43 -22.38 -9.29
N GLN A 585 2.22 -22.42 -9.87
CA GLN A 585 1.36 -23.61 -9.86
C GLN A 585 1.78 -24.65 -10.91
N LEU A 586 2.63 -24.25 -11.88
CA LEU A 586 3.19 -25.20 -12.84
C LEU A 586 4.21 -26.10 -12.13
N PRO A 587 4.29 -27.40 -12.49
CA PRO A 587 5.32 -28.28 -11.95
C PRO A 587 6.72 -27.67 -12.21
N PRO A 588 7.66 -27.79 -11.26
CA PRO A 588 8.99 -27.22 -11.42
C PRO A 588 9.65 -27.76 -12.71
N LEU A 589 10.18 -26.85 -13.53
CA LEU A 589 10.83 -27.19 -14.80
C LEU A 589 12.13 -28.01 -14.61
N VAL A 590 12.63 -28.13 -13.39
CA VAL A 590 13.82 -28.92 -13.07
C VAL A 590 13.38 -30.31 -12.59
N PRO A 591 13.79 -31.40 -13.26
CA PRO A 591 13.51 -32.74 -12.77
C PRO A 591 14.16 -32.93 -11.40
N ASP A 592 13.40 -33.56 -10.50
CA ASP A 592 13.81 -33.86 -9.13
C ASP A 592 15.10 -34.68 -9.11
N TYR A 593 16.24 -34.02 -8.94
CA TYR A 593 17.57 -34.66 -8.89
C TYR A 593 17.69 -35.69 -7.76
N ARG A 594 16.75 -35.74 -6.80
CA ARG A 594 16.71 -36.80 -5.77
C ARG A 594 16.16 -38.13 -6.31
N LYS A 595 15.33 -38.14 -7.36
CA LYS A 595 14.84 -39.41 -7.95
C LYS A 595 15.96 -40.21 -8.62
N ASN A 596 17.02 -39.57 -9.10
CA ASN A 596 18.14 -40.27 -9.74
C ASN A 596 19.15 -40.88 -8.77
N LYS A 597 19.15 -40.52 -7.48
CA LYS A 597 20.00 -41.21 -6.49
C LYS A 597 19.42 -42.54 -6.01
N VAL A 598 18.11 -42.77 -6.17
CA VAL A 598 17.47 -44.05 -5.80
C VAL A 598 17.56 -45.08 -6.93
N MET A 599 17.66 -44.66 -8.20
CA MET A 599 17.89 -45.58 -9.32
C MET A 599 19.37 -45.93 -9.56
N ALA A 600 20.33 -45.20 -8.98
CA ALA A 600 21.75 -45.54 -9.08
C ALA A 600 22.23 -46.56 -8.01
N LYS A 601 21.29 -47.18 -7.26
CA LYS A 601 21.56 -48.23 -6.25
C LYS A 601 20.68 -49.47 -6.42
N ARG A 602 20.17 -49.73 -7.63
CA ARG A 602 19.57 -51.01 -8.02
C ARG A 602 20.35 -51.64 -9.14
#